data_AF-A0A932URJ5-F1
#
_entry.id   AF-A0A932URJ5-F1
#
_cell.length_a   1.000
_cell.length_b   1.000
_cell.length_c   1.000
_cell.angle_alpha   90.00
_cell.angle_beta   90.00
_cell.angle_gamma   90.00
#
_symmetry.space_group_name_H-M   'P 1'
#
loop_
_entity.id
_entity.type
_entity.pdbx_description
1 polymer ?
#
loop_
_entity_poly.entity_id
_entity_poly.type
_entity_poly.pdbx_seq_one_letter_code
_entity_poly.pdbx_strand_id
1 'polypeptide(L)'
;MLESLLAPAGRAVLDALGAAVVLLGPEGQLLHATPPAVRLLGERLTGPRFDGTQFLAAVRATAVDVTVIRLAGAHSAEVLHPAEETGAETLAVRERRAILERLEATGWRLAETARQLGISRTTLWRRLRAYGLTGKDGAP
;
A
#
# COMPACT_ATOMS: atom_id res chain seq x y z
N MET A 1 20.81 3.25 -15.29
CA MET A 1 20.43 3.37 -13.85
C MET A 1 19.62 2.15 -13.39
N LEU A 2 18.62 1.68 -14.16
CA LEU A 2 17.84 0.49 -13.80
C LEU A 2 18.55 -0.85 -14.02
N GLU A 3 19.48 -0.96 -14.97
CA GLU A 3 20.35 -2.15 -15.07
C GLU A 3 21.16 -2.43 -13.80
N SER A 4 21.47 -1.39 -13.02
CA SER A 4 22.17 -1.52 -11.72
C SER A 4 21.35 -2.35 -10.72
N LEU A 5 20.02 -2.29 -10.77
CA LEU A 5 19.15 -3.08 -9.90
C LEU A 5 19.19 -4.58 -10.26
N LEU A 6 19.50 -4.90 -11.51
CA LEU A 6 19.69 -6.29 -11.96
C LEU A 6 21.11 -6.78 -11.72
N ALA A 7 22.08 -5.88 -11.54
CA ALA A 7 23.44 -6.23 -11.17
C ALA A 7 23.50 -6.83 -9.74
N PRO A 8 24.52 -7.64 -9.42
CA PRO A 8 24.63 -8.30 -8.11
C PRO A 8 24.54 -7.34 -6.92
N ALA A 9 25.16 -6.16 -7.04
CA ALA A 9 25.12 -5.14 -6.00
C ALA A 9 23.72 -4.56 -5.78
N GLY A 10 22.97 -4.29 -6.86
CA GLY A 10 21.60 -3.79 -6.75
C GLY A 10 20.64 -4.82 -6.16
N ARG A 11 20.78 -6.10 -6.51
CA ARG A 11 20.02 -7.19 -5.90
C ARG A 11 20.30 -7.30 -4.40
N ALA A 12 21.58 -7.23 -4.01
CA ALA A 12 21.97 -7.25 -2.60
C ALA A 12 21.36 -6.08 -1.81
N VAL A 13 21.28 -4.89 -2.40
CA VAL A 13 20.59 -3.75 -1.79
C VAL A 13 19.11 -4.05 -1.63
N LEU A 14 18.42 -4.53 -2.67
CA LEU A 14 17.00 -4.87 -2.61
C LEU A 14 16.71 -5.95 -1.56
N ASP A 15 17.58 -6.95 -1.45
CA ASP A 15 17.43 -8.03 -0.47
C ASP A 15 17.65 -7.51 0.97
N ALA A 16 18.55 -6.53 1.15
CA ALA A 16 18.81 -5.90 2.44
C ALA A 16 17.68 -4.97 2.93
N LEU A 17 16.80 -4.48 2.03
CA LEU A 17 15.67 -3.63 2.40
C LEU A 17 14.62 -4.35 3.26
N GLY A 18 14.61 -5.69 3.27
CA GLY A 18 13.62 -6.48 4.00
C GLY A 18 12.19 -6.39 3.46
N ALA A 19 11.96 -5.64 2.38
CA ALA A 19 10.68 -5.50 1.71
C ALA A 19 10.41 -6.65 0.73
N ALA A 20 9.14 -7.02 0.57
CA ALA A 20 8.71 -7.95 -0.48
C ALA A 20 8.62 -7.22 -1.82
N VAL A 21 9.62 -7.43 -2.68
CA VAL A 21 9.73 -6.80 -3.99
C VAL A 21 9.87 -7.86 -5.09
N VAL A 22 9.09 -7.72 -6.15
CA VAL A 22 9.17 -8.53 -7.38
C VAL A 22 9.55 -7.61 -8.54
N LEU A 23 10.63 -7.93 -9.24
CA LEU A 23 11.05 -7.24 -10.45
C LEU A 23 10.63 -8.04 -11.68
N LEU A 24 9.87 -7.41 -12.57
CA LEU A 24 9.44 -7.97 -13.84
C LEU A 24 10.15 -7.27 -15.01
N GLY A 25 10.43 -8.03 -16.05
CA GLY A 25 10.91 -7.49 -17.32
C GLY A 25 9.77 -6.92 -18.16
N PRO A 26 10.12 -6.33 -19.31
CA PRO A 26 9.14 -5.69 -20.20
C PRO A 26 8.12 -6.68 -20.75
N GLU A 27 8.50 -7.94 -20.96
CA GLU A 27 7.62 -9.03 -21.43
C GLU A 27 6.90 -9.74 -20.28
N GLY A 28 6.96 -9.20 -19.06
CA GLY A 28 6.33 -9.79 -17.87
C GLY A 28 7.09 -10.98 -17.28
N GLN A 29 8.29 -11.30 -17.76
CA GLN A 29 9.14 -12.33 -17.19
C GLN A 29 9.67 -11.92 -15.81
N LEU A 30 9.80 -12.88 -14.89
CA LEU A 30 10.40 -12.64 -13.58
C LEU A 30 11.91 -12.41 -13.71
N LEU A 31 12.40 -11.26 -13.25
CA LEU A 31 13.83 -10.91 -13.27
C LEU A 31 14.50 -11.11 -11.91
N HIS A 32 13.82 -10.73 -10.83
CA HIS A 32 14.28 -10.87 -9.45
C HIS A 32 13.09 -10.91 -8.49
N ALA A 33 13.23 -11.61 -7.37
CA ALA A 33 12.32 -11.52 -6.25
C ALA A 33 13.14 -11.51 -4.97
N THR A 34 12.88 -10.57 -4.08
CA THR A 34 13.59 -10.49 -2.80
C THR A 34 13.19 -11.68 -1.92
N PRO A 35 14.03 -12.10 -0.95
CA PRO A 35 13.70 -13.22 -0.05
C PRO A 35 12.33 -13.08 0.66
N PRO A 36 11.91 -11.89 1.14
CA PRO A 36 10.55 -11.72 1.66
C PRO A 36 9.46 -11.99 0.61
N ALA A 37 9.65 -11.55 -0.65
CA ALA A 37 8.70 -11.83 -1.73
C ALA A 37 8.60 -13.33 -2.05
N VAL A 38 9.75 -14.02 -2.07
CA VAL A 38 9.79 -15.48 -2.28
C VAL A 38 9.04 -16.22 -1.18
N ARG A 39 9.24 -15.85 0.10
CA ARG A 39 8.50 -16.46 1.22
C ARG A 39 6.99 -16.22 1.13
N LEU A 40 6.61 -15.02 0.71
CA LEU A 40 5.21 -14.59 0.68
C LEU A 40 4.44 -15.20 -0.51
N LEU A 41 5.09 -15.32 -1.66
CA LEU A 41 4.45 -15.73 -2.90
C LEU A 41 4.72 -17.20 -3.27
N GLY A 42 5.79 -17.80 -2.74
CA GLY A 42 6.10 -19.22 -2.85
C GLY A 42 6.01 -19.73 -4.29
N GLU A 43 5.17 -20.75 -4.48
CA GLU A 43 4.96 -21.42 -5.77
C GLU A 43 4.39 -20.49 -6.86
N ARG A 44 3.83 -19.33 -6.50
CA ARG A 44 3.24 -18.38 -7.46
C ARG A 44 4.29 -17.64 -8.28
N LEU A 45 5.55 -17.66 -7.83
CA LEU A 45 6.70 -17.17 -8.58
C LEU A 45 7.32 -18.24 -9.49
N THR A 46 6.87 -19.50 -9.36
CA THR A 46 7.46 -20.65 -10.05
C THR A 46 6.46 -21.28 -11.02
N GLY A 47 6.88 -21.50 -12.27
CA GLY A 47 6.07 -22.18 -13.27
C GLY A 47 6.84 -22.29 -14.59
N PRO A 48 6.47 -23.23 -15.48
CA PRO A 48 7.20 -23.49 -16.71
C PRO A 48 7.27 -22.28 -17.65
N ARG A 49 6.36 -21.31 -17.48
CA ARG A 49 6.37 -19.98 -18.12
C ARG A 49 5.72 -18.98 -17.17
N PHE A 50 6.48 -18.43 -16.23
CA PHE A 50 5.98 -17.34 -15.38
C PHE A 50 5.42 -16.22 -16.27
N ASP A 51 4.12 -15.95 -16.15
CA ASP A 51 3.42 -14.87 -16.85
C ASP A 51 3.12 -13.77 -15.84
N GLY A 52 3.85 -12.66 -15.94
CA GLY A 52 3.70 -11.51 -15.05
C GLY A 52 2.28 -10.94 -15.02
N THR A 53 1.52 -11.06 -16.11
CA THR A 53 0.13 -10.57 -16.19
C THR A 53 -0.79 -11.44 -15.34
N GLN A 54 -0.70 -12.77 -15.49
CA GLN A 54 -1.46 -13.72 -14.68
C GLN A 54 -1.04 -13.65 -13.22
N PHE A 55 0.26 -13.52 -12.96
CA PHE A 55 0.80 -13.34 -11.62
C PHE A 55 0.20 -12.08 -10.96
N LEU A 56 0.24 -10.93 -11.63
CA LEU A 56 -0.33 -9.69 -11.10
C LEU A 56 -1.81 -9.85 -10.76
N ALA A 57 -2.61 -10.39 -11.69
CA ALA A 57 -4.03 -10.65 -11.47
C ALA A 57 -4.25 -11.54 -10.24
N ALA A 58 -3.45 -12.59 -10.09
CA ALA A 58 -3.51 -13.48 -8.93
C ALA A 58 -3.15 -12.73 -7.63
N VAL A 59 -2.06 -11.94 -7.62
CA VAL A 59 -1.65 -11.17 -6.44
C VAL A 59 -2.71 -10.15 -6.03
N ARG A 60 -3.35 -9.47 -7.00
CA ARG A 60 -4.48 -8.55 -6.75
C ARG A 60 -5.60 -9.26 -5.98
N ALA A 61 -5.98 -10.46 -6.44
CA ALA A 61 -7.06 -11.24 -5.85
C ALA A 61 -6.76 -11.74 -4.42
N THR A 62 -5.49 -11.74 -4.00
CA THR A 62 -5.07 -12.35 -2.72
C THR A 62 -4.72 -11.31 -1.65
N ALA A 63 -4.84 -10.01 -1.95
CA ALA A 63 -4.52 -8.91 -1.03
C ALA A 63 -3.15 -9.03 -0.35
N VAL A 64 -2.15 -9.48 -1.11
CA VAL A 64 -0.79 -9.72 -0.62
C VAL A 64 0.00 -8.41 -0.65
N ASP A 65 0.64 -8.06 0.48
CA ASP A 65 1.50 -6.89 0.58
C ASP A 65 2.85 -7.13 -0.11
N VAL A 66 2.87 -6.90 -1.42
CA VAL A 66 4.06 -7.02 -2.26
C VAL A 66 4.13 -5.86 -3.24
N THR A 67 5.33 -5.29 -3.38
CA THR A 67 5.61 -4.28 -4.40
C THR A 67 6.08 -4.97 -5.67
N VAL A 68 5.39 -4.76 -6.79
CA VAL A 68 5.83 -5.26 -8.09
C VAL A 68 6.39 -4.09 -8.88
N ILE A 69 7.57 -4.24 -9.49
CA ILE A 69 8.20 -3.21 -10.31
C ILE A 69 8.46 -3.81 -11.68
N ARG A 70 7.84 -3.26 -12.72
CA ARG A 70 8.09 -3.66 -14.11
C ARG A 70 9.09 -2.72 -14.77
N LEU A 71 10.12 -3.28 -15.37
CA LEU A 71 11.09 -2.53 -16.16
C LEU A 71 10.56 -2.39 -17.59
N ALA A 72 10.22 -1.17 -18.00
CA ALA A 72 9.66 -0.86 -19.32
C ALA A 72 10.73 -0.47 -20.37
N GLY A 73 12.01 -0.48 -19.98
CA GLY A 73 13.16 -0.17 -20.84
C GLY A 73 14.43 0.12 -20.02
N ALA A 74 15.52 0.53 -20.68
CA ALA A 74 16.83 0.76 -20.04
C ALA A 74 16.81 1.82 -18.91
N HIS A 75 15.82 2.72 -18.93
CA HIS A 75 15.72 3.87 -18.03
C HIS A 75 14.34 4.09 -17.41
N SER A 76 13.37 3.21 -17.66
CA SER A 76 12.00 3.37 -17.18
C SER A 76 11.54 2.14 -16.40
N ALA A 77 10.89 2.40 -15.27
CA ALA A 77 10.22 1.37 -14.49
C ALA A 77 8.90 1.88 -13.95
N GLU A 78 7.96 0.96 -13.84
CA GLU A 78 6.60 1.20 -13.40
C GLU A 78 6.38 0.39 -12.12
N VAL A 79 5.94 1.08 -11.06
CA VAL A 79 5.53 0.41 -9.83
C VAL A 79 4.08 -0.04 -10.00
N LEU A 80 3.88 -1.33 -9.93
CA LEU A 80 2.61 -2.01 -10.02
C LEU A 80 2.19 -2.38 -8.60
N HIS A 81 1.23 -1.64 -8.07
CA HIS A 81 0.59 -2.01 -6.81
C HIS A 81 -0.52 -3.03 -7.12
N PRO A 82 -0.40 -4.28 -6.62
CA PRO A 82 -1.41 -5.31 -6.89
C PRO A 82 -2.74 -4.98 -6.18
N ALA A 83 -2.71 -4.25 -5.08
CA ALA A 83 -3.90 -3.58 -4.58
C ALA A 83 -4.12 -2.33 -5.44
N GLU A 84 -5.16 -2.32 -6.29
CA GLU A 84 -5.95 -1.14 -6.67
C GLU A 84 -7.19 -1.65 -7.40
N GLU A 85 -8.20 -2.01 -6.62
CA GLU A 85 -9.59 -1.59 -6.81
C GLU A 85 -10.10 -1.17 -5.43
N THR A 86 -10.30 0.14 -5.24
CA THR A 86 -11.11 0.75 -4.16
C THR A 86 -10.79 0.31 -2.72
N GLY A 87 -9.58 0.57 -2.22
CA GLY A 87 -9.30 0.15 -0.84
C GLY A 87 -7.91 0.42 -0.28
N ALA A 88 -7.08 1.24 -0.92
CA ALA A 88 -6.15 2.01 -0.10
C ALA A 88 -7.05 2.78 0.87
N GLU A 89 -7.05 2.40 2.14
CA GLU A 89 -7.55 3.26 3.19
C GLU A 89 -6.67 4.50 3.10
N THR A 90 -7.09 5.47 2.26
CA THR A 90 -6.34 6.70 1.99
C THR A 90 -5.98 7.28 3.35
N LEU A 91 -4.89 8.06 3.45
CA LEU A 91 -4.57 8.72 4.71
C LEU A 91 -5.82 9.38 5.32
N ALA A 92 -6.71 9.91 4.47
CA ALA A 92 -8.01 10.44 4.85
C ALA A 92 -8.99 9.41 5.45
N VAL A 93 -9.07 8.16 4.97
CA VAL A 93 -9.92 7.12 5.56
C VAL A 93 -9.34 6.59 6.88
N ARG A 94 -8.01 6.39 6.97
CA ARG A 94 -7.34 6.03 8.24
C ARG A 94 -7.52 7.13 9.28
N GLU A 95 -7.35 8.37 8.85
CA GLU A 95 -7.56 9.54 9.68
C GLU A 95 -9.03 9.67 10.10
N ARG A 96 -9.98 9.42 9.19
CA ARG A 96 -11.42 9.40 9.52
C ARG A 96 -11.72 8.33 10.58
N ARG A 97 -11.19 7.11 10.44
CA ARG A 97 -11.37 6.03 11.43
C ARG A 97 -10.80 6.43 12.79
N ALA A 98 -9.56 6.91 12.83
CA ALA A 98 -8.93 7.34 14.08
C ALA A 98 -9.69 8.49 14.77
N ILE A 99 -10.26 9.42 14.00
CA ILE A 99 -11.10 10.49 14.54
C ILE A 99 -12.41 9.92 15.10
N LEU A 100 -13.06 8.98 14.41
CA LEU A 100 -14.31 8.35 14.84
C LEU A 100 -14.13 7.51 16.12
N GLU A 101 -13.11 6.66 16.17
CA GLU A 101 -12.79 5.85 17.36
C GLU A 101 -12.57 6.73 18.60
N ARG A 102 -11.89 7.87 18.43
CA ARG A 102 -11.66 8.82 19.53
C ARG A 102 -12.92 9.59 19.90
N LEU A 103 -13.78 9.92 18.93
CA LEU A 103 -15.07 10.54 19.21
C LEU A 103 -15.95 9.60 20.02
N GLU A 104 -16.06 8.33 19.62
CA GLU A 104 -16.81 7.31 20.35
C GLU A 104 -16.27 7.11 21.78
N ALA A 105 -14.95 6.96 21.93
CA ALA A 105 -14.31 6.80 23.24
C ALA A 105 -14.50 8.01 24.18
N THR A 106 -14.72 9.20 23.62
CA THR A 106 -14.95 10.44 24.39
C THR A 106 -16.42 10.82 24.51
N GLY A 107 -17.35 9.99 24.02
CA GLY A 107 -18.78 10.28 24.01
C GLY A 107 -19.12 11.51 23.16
N TRP A 108 -18.50 11.62 21.99
CA TRP A 108 -18.67 12.71 21.02
C TRP A 108 -18.26 14.10 21.53
N ARG A 109 -17.43 14.17 22.57
CA ARG A 109 -16.91 15.42 23.14
C ARG A 109 -15.77 16.00 22.31
N LEU A 110 -16.10 16.71 21.24
CA LEU A 110 -15.16 17.33 20.28
C LEU A 110 -13.94 18.02 20.90
N ALA A 111 -14.10 18.76 22.00
CA ALA A 111 -12.99 19.46 22.65
C ALA A 111 -12.00 18.49 23.31
N GLU A 112 -12.50 17.42 23.91
CA GLU A 112 -11.69 16.38 24.54
C GLU A 112 -11.03 15.49 23.47
N THR A 113 -11.77 15.13 22.42
CA THR A 113 -11.22 14.40 21.27
C THR A 113 -10.07 15.17 20.61
N ALA A 114 -10.25 16.48 20.37
CA ALA A 114 -9.22 17.33 19.76
C ALA A 114 -7.95 17.39 20.62
N ARG A 115 -8.11 17.51 21.95
CA ARG A 115 -6.99 17.44 22.90
C ARG A 115 -6.25 16.11 22.84
N GLN A 116 -6.97 15.00 22.81
CA GLN A 116 -6.36 13.67 22.74
C GLN A 116 -5.68 13.38 21.40
N LEU A 117 -6.21 13.94 20.31
CA LEU A 117 -5.62 13.85 18.98
C LEU A 117 -4.46 14.84 18.75
N GLY A 118 -4.19 15.76 19.69
CA GLY A 118 -3.13 16.76 19.56
C GLY A 118 -3.40 17.81 18.47
N ILE A 119 -4.66 18.05 18.11
CA ILE A 119 -5.07 19.01 17.07
C ILE A 119 -6.01 20.07 17.63
N SER A 120 -6.14 21.21 16.95
CA SER A 120 -7.11 22.24 17.35
C SER A 120 -8.55 21.81 17.04
N ARG A 121 -9.51 22.33 17.82
CA ARG A 121 -10.95 22.11 17.59
C ARG A 121 -11.41 22.55 16.19
N THR A 122 -10.81 23.62 15.65
CA THR A 122 -11.12 24.13 14.31
C THR A 122 -10.60 23.22 13.20
N THR A 123 -9.45 22.58 13.41
CA THR A 123 -8.91 21.55 12.49
C THR A 123 -9.78 20.30 12.52
N LEU A 124 -10.17 19.83 13.71
CA LEU A 124 -11.10 18.70 13.84
C LEU A 124 -12.43 18.98 13.13
N TRP A 125 -13.01 20.17 13.33
CA TRP A 125 -14.26 20.57 12.68
C TRP A 125 -14.15 20.65 11.15
N ARG A 126 -13.04 21.19 10.62
CA ARG A 126 -12.77 21.21 9.17
C ARG A 126 -12.68 19.80 8.59
N ARG A 127 -12.03 18.87 9.29
CA ARG A 127 -11.93 17.45 8.88
C ARG A 127 -13.29 16.76 8.90
N LEU A 128 -14.07 16.94 9.95
CA LEU A 128 -15.44 16.40 10.03
C LEU A 128 -16.33 16.90 8.89
N ARG A 129 -16.21 18.19 8.55
CA ARG A 129 -16.94 18.79 7.41
C ARG A 129 -16.48 18.21 6.08
N ALA A 130 -15.17 18.03 5.89
CA ALA A 130 -14.62 17.40 4.69
C ALA A 130 -15.07 15.94 4.54
N TYR A 131 -15.33 15.25 5.65
CA TYR A 131 -15.86 13.87 5.67
C TYR A 131 -17.38 13.77 5.61
N GLY A 132 -18.10 14.89 5.48
CA GLY A 132 -19.56 14.89 5.46
C GLY A 132 -20.22 14.49 6.79
N LEU A 133 -19.46 14.47 7.89
CA LEU A 133 -19.93 14.08 9.23
C LEU A 133 -20.63 15.24 9.97
N THR A 134 -20.87 16.36 9.29
CA THR A 134 -21.54 17.54 9.85
C THR A 134 -22.98 17.60 9.34
N GLY A 135 -23.88 16.81 9.92
CA GLY A 135 -25.31 17.01 9.67
C GLY A 135 -26.24 15.87 10.10
N LYS A 136 -26.64 15.92 11.38
CA LYS A 136 -27.90 15.42 11.96
C LYS A 136 -28.06 13.88 11.98
N ASP A 137 -28.18 13.35 13.20
CA ASP A 137 -28.48 11.97 13.59
C ASP A 137 -27.27 11.03 13.75
N GLY A 138 -27.02 10.61 15.00
CA GLY A 138 -26.21 9.42 15.30
C GLY A 138 -24.97 9.59 16.16
N ALA A 139 -24.98 10.47 17.17
CA ALA A 139 -24.44 9.99 18.45
C ALA A 139 -25.36 8.85 18.90
N PRO A 140 -24.85 7.65 19.23
CA PRO A 140 -25.65 6.71 20.02
C PRO A 140 -26.04 7.34 21.37
#